data_AF-A0A847S6B0-F1
#
_entry.id   AF-A0A847S6B0-F1
#
_cell.length_a   1.000
_cell.length_b   1.000
_cell.length_c   1.000
_cell.angle_alpha   90.00
_cell.angle_beta   90.00
_cell.angle_gamma   90.00
#
_symmetry.space_group_name_H-M   'P 1'
#
loop_
_entity.id
_entity.type
_entity.pdbx_description
1 polymer ?
#
loop_
_entity_poly.entity_id
_entity_poly.type
_entity_poly.pdbx_seq_one_letter_code
_entity_poly.pdbx_strand_id
1 'polypeptide(L)'
;MSYLLIGNISALICDDCIEPLSQARIRVYLPDTRYPAINPKGIFSDLQPLSAKEVLMKADRLLAEAILDDQGNFTLSWKQEHLFTEPLELDLCLDTLPGKTGIRQPRNFHLCTAVLHWKRSINGYIGAYAYVVPSAIWNSIQGEAGAWVITGTVRQRRETGNDQPPLRVEAFNALSGKKIGTAFTNEYGRYTLRFSRKDLYHGSLQPVRQGRRNMGPDVYFRIYNNDKLVLSENESHAASPERQDLPPCSCVNLVYRSSMVKWASGHIQGWINDMKVLSGKSRKKREQLHLSNALF
;
A
#
# COMPACT_ATOMS: atom_id res chain seq x y z
N MET A 1 3.63 32.43 29.18
CA MET A 1 2.72 32.63 28.03
C MET A 1 2.33 31.26 27.47
N SER A 2 1.16 31.12 26.83
CA SER A 2 0.71 29.87 26.20
C SER A 2 1.10 29.80 24.73
N TYR A 3 1.58 28.63 24.31
CA TYR A 3 1.87 28.30 22.91
C TYR A 3 0.96 27.17 22.46
N LEU A 4 0.43 27.30 21.24
CA LEU A 4 -0.35 26.29 20.54
C LEU A 4 0.33 26.02 19.21
N LEU A 5 0.79 24.80 19.00
CA LEU A 5 1.32 24.34 17.73
C LEU A 5 0.35 23.35 17.10
N ILE A 6 -0.15 23.70 15.93
CA ILE A 6 -0.97 22.83 15.09
C ILE A 6 -0.20 22.40 13.86
N GLY A 7 -0.53 21.23 13.31
CA GLY A 7 0.18 20.79 12.13
C GLY A 7 -0.32 19.50 11.52
N ASN A 8 0.33 19.11 10.43
CA ASN A 8 0.10 17.87 9.71
C ASN A 8 1.43 17.21 9.32
N ILE A 9 1.54 15.90 9.50
CA ILE A 9 2.67 15.13 8.99
C ILE A 9 2.16 13.99 8.12
N SER A 10 2.70 13.93 6.91
CA SER A 10 2.40 12.91 5.91
C SER A 10 3.70 12.36 5.32
N ALA A 11 3.60 11.31 4.51
CA ALA A 11 4.71 10.75 3.75
C ALA A 11 4.34 10.59 2.27
N LEU A 12 5.32 10.76 1.39
CA LEU A 12 5.16 10.47 -0.03
C LEU A 12 5.44 9.00 -0.31
N ILE A 13 4.51 8.35 -1.00
CA ILE A 13 4.72 7.07 -1.66
C ILE A 13 4.96 7.36 -3.14
N CYS A 14 6.15 6.99 -3.63
CA CYS A 14 6.60 7.36 -4.97
C CYS A 14 6.47 8.88 -5.16
N ASP A 15 5.83 9.35 -6.23
CA ASP A 15 5.71 10.78 -6.53
C ASP A 15 4.24 11.26 -6.60
N ASP A 16 3.28 10.37 -6.34
CA ASP A 16 1.87 10.61 -6.71
C ASP A 16 0.86 10.36 -5.58
N CYS A 17 1.31 9.84 -4.44
CA CYS A 17 0.46 9.50 -3.32
C CYS A 17 1.02 10.06 -2.02
N ILE A 18 0.22 10.87 -1.34
CA ILE A 18 0.50 11.35 0.02
C ILE A 18 -0.29 10.45 0.97
N GLU A 19 0.40 9.81 1.90
CA GLU A 19 -0.24 9.08 3.00
C GLU A 19 -0.06 9.82 4.32
N PRO A 20 -1.13 10.07 5.08
CA PRO A 20 -1.00 10.61 6.41
C PRO A 20 -0.26 9.67 7.36
N LEU A 21 0.59 10.22 8.21
CA LEU A 21 1.26 9.43 9.26
C LEU A 21 0.35 9.28 10.47
N SER A 22 -0.60 8.36 10.36
CA SER A 22 -1.52 8.01 11.45
C SER A 22 -0.79 7.33 12.62
N GLN A 23 -1.19 7.65 13.86
CA GLN A 23 -0.69 7.02 15.10
C GLN A 23 0.83 7.16 15.31
N ALA A 24 1.49 8.02 14.53
CA ALA A 24 2.83 8.48 14.84
C ALA A 24 2.78 9.50 15.98
N ARG A 25 3.94 9.82 16.54
CA ARG A 25 4.04 10.78 17.64
C ARG A 25 5.02 11.88 17.31
N ILE A 26 4.64 13.12 17.60
CA ILE A 26 5.54 14.26 17.51
C ILE A 26 5.96 14.69 18.92
N ARG A 27 7.24 15.00 19.08
CA ARG A 27 7.83 15.56 20.29
C ARG A 27 8.49 16.89 19.98
N VAL A 28 8.31 17.86 20.86
CA VAL A 28 8.92 19.18 20.77
C VAL A 28 9.80 19.41 21.99
N TYR A 29 11.04 19.84 21.76
CA TYR A 29 12.03 20.06 22.79
C TYR A 29 12.61 21.48 22.70
N LEU A 30 13.11 21.98 23.82
CA LEU A 30 14.12 23.04 23.83
C LEU A 30 15.40 22.51 23.19
N PRO A 31 16.17 23.27 22.41
CA PRO A 31 17.39 22.81 21.74
C PRO A 31 18.53 22.51 22.74
N ASP A 32 19.50 21.67 22.38
CA ASP A 32 20.70 21.47 23.21
C ASP A 32 21.62 22.69 23.10
N THR A 33 21.91 23.34 24.22
CA THR A 33 22.79 24.52 24.27
C THR A 33 24.28 24.18 24.12
N ARG A 34 24.66 22.90 24.23
CA ARG A 34 26.06 22.45 24.17
C ARG A 34 26.57 22.19 22.75
N TYR A 35 25.66 22.03 21.80
CA TYR A 35 25.99 21.82 20.40
C TYR A 35 25.38 22.97 19.60
N PRO A 36 26.17 23.96 19.14
CA PRO A 36 25.63 24.99 18.25
C PRO A 36 25.04 24.27 17.03
N ALA A 37 23.77 24.56 16.73
CA ALA A 37 23.05 23.97 15.62
C ALA A 37 23.94 24.01 14.37
N ILE A 38 24.32 22.84 13.85
CA ILE A 38 24.91 22.74 12.53
C ILE A 38 23.95 23.47 11.61
N ASN A 39 24.44 24.53 10.96
CA ASN A 39 23.68 25.45 10.11
C ASN A 39 22.46 24.74 9.50
N PRO A 40 21.23 25.14 9.85
CA PRO A 40 20.06 24.50 9.28
C PRO A 40 20.12 24.78 7.79
N LYS A 41 20.27 23.72 6.99
CA LYS A 41 19.91 23.76 5.56
C LYS A 41 18.38 23.90 5.49
N GLY A 42 17.87 25.06 5.88
CA GLY A 42 16.43 25.36 5.93
C GLY A 42 15.61 24.46 6.85
N ILE A 43 14.29 24.64 6.76
CA ILE A 43 13.25 23.87 7.46
C ILE A 43 13.15 22.43 6.90
N PHE A 44 13.80 22.18 5.76
CA PHE A 44 13.83 20.90 5.07
C PHE A 44 15.13 20.15 5.42
N SER A 45 15.27 19.79 6.68
CA SER A 45 16.30 18.82 7.08
C SER A 45 15.88 17.44 6.56
N ASP A 46 16.81 16.69 5.98
CA ASP A 46 16.60 15.27 5.70
C ASP A 46 16.32 14.57 7.04
N LEU A 47 15.18 13.88 7.16
CA LEU A 47 14.77 13.16 8.36
C LEU A 47 15.91 12.23 8.85
N GLN A 48 16.48 12.49 10.02
CA GLN A 48 17.63 11.73 10.53
C GLN A 48 17.22 10.70 11.57
N PRO A 49 17.64 9.43 11.47
CA PRO A 49 17.35 8.44 12.50
C PRO A 49 18.03 8.80 13.83
N LEU A 50 17.32 8.59 14.94
CA LEU A 50 17.80 8.78 16.30
C LEU A 50 17.93 7.44 17.02
N SER A 51 19.08 7.24 17.65
CA SER A 51 19.32 6.14 18.58
C SER A 51 18.53 6.32 19.88
N ALA A 52 18.30 5.20 20.60
CA ALA A 52 17.67 5.25 21.92
C ALA A 52 18.44 6.15 22.91
N LYS A 53 19.78 6.19 22.80
CA LYS A 53 20.62 7.07 23.62
C LYS A 53 20.32 8.54 23.33
N GLU A 54 20.25 8.94 22.06
CA GLU A 54 19.96 10.33 21.68
C GLU A 54 18.58 10.76 22.16
N VAL A 55 17.58 9.89 22.05
CA VAL A 55 16.23 10.15 22.58
C VAL A 55 16.26 10.36 24.09
N LEU A 56 16.98 9.50 24.84
CA LEU A 56 17.12 9.63 26.29
C LEU A 56 17.81 10.92 26.70
N MET A 57 18.83 11.37 25.95
CA MET A 57 19.52 12.64 26.22
C MET A 57 18.65 13.89 26.01
N LYS A 58 17.51 13.76 25.32
CA LYS A 58 16.54 14.85 25.10
C LYS A 58 15.46 14.94 26.18
N ALA A 59 15.34 13.93 27.04
CA ALA A 59 14.20 13.78 27.96
C ALA A 59 13.97 15.02 28.85
N ASP A 60 15.03 15.58 29.42
CA ASP A 60 14.96 16.74 30.32
C ASP A 60 14.56 18.05 29.61
N ARG A 61 14.57 18.06 28.27
CA ARG A 61 14.26 19.24 27.44
C ARG A 61 12.89 19.14 26.76
N LEU A 62 12.12 18.09 27.02
CA LEU A 62 10.81 17.87 26.40
C LEU A 62 9.82 18.94 26.85
N LEU A 63 9.23 19.65 25.89
CA LEU A 63 8.20 20.66 26.13
C LEU A 63 6.79 20.07 26.00
N ALA A 64 6.57 19.30 24.93
CA ALA A 64 5.25 18.74 24.64
C ALA A 64 5.36 17.53 23.70
N GLU A 65 4.35 16.65 23.77
CA GLU A 65 4.21 15.46 22.94
C GLU A 65 2.74 15.29 22.52
N ALA A 66 2.49 14.83 21.29
CA ALA A 66 1.16 14.54 20.77
C ALA A 66 1.19 13.36 19.80
N ILE A 67 0.11 12.58 19.81
CA ILE A 67 -0.15 11.53 18.83
C ILE A 67 -0.87 12.15 17.63
N LEU A 68 -0.49 11.75 16.44
CA LEU A 68 -1.11 12.17 15.19
C LEU A 68 -2.41 11.39 14.97
N ASP A 69 -3.45 12.10 14.55
CA ASP A 69 -4.75 11.52 14.20
C ASP A 69 -4.67 10.70 12.89
N ASP A 70 -5.79 10.11 12.48
CA ASP A 70 -5.85 9.27 11.27
C ASP A 70 -5.58 10.04 9.97
N GLN A 71 -5.63 11.38 10.02
CA GLN A 71 -5.30 12.29 8.93
C GLN A 71 -3.91 12.91 9.09
N GLY A 72 -3.10 12.45 10.06
CA GLY A 72 -1.74 12.93 10.31
C GLY A 72 -1.70 14.30 11.00
N ASN A 73 -2.83 14.82 11.47
CA ASN A 73 -2.87 16.10 12.17
C ASN A 73 -2.46 15.94 13.63
N PHE A 74 -1.87 17.00 14.18
CA PHE A 74 -1.56 17.08 15.61
C PHE A 74 -1.88 18.46 16.18
N THR A 75 -2.04 18.50 17.49
CA THR A 75 -2.17 19.73 18.27
C THR A 75 -1.39 19.59 19.57
N LEU A 76 -0.47 20.51 19.81
CA LEU A 76 0.39 20.57 20.99
C LEU A 76 0.17 21.90 21.71
N SER A 77 0.16 21.87 23.04
CA SER A 77 0.15 23.10 23.82
C SER A 77 1.09 23.01 25.01
N TRP A 78 1.78 24.12 25.30
CA TRP A 78 2.65 24.24 26.47
C TRP A 78 2.68 25.67 26.97
N LYS A 79 3.21 25.87 28.18
CA LYS A 79 3.41 27.19 28.79
C LYS A 79 4.89 27.40 29.01
N GLN A 80 5.44 28.46 28.45
CA GLN A 80 6.82 28.89 28.68
C GLN A 80 6.93 30.41 28.64
N GLU A 81 8.03 30.94 29.13
CA GLU A 81 8.42 32.34 28.97
C GLU A 81 9.37 32.46 27.76
N HIS A 82 9.11 33.43 26.87
CA HIS A 82 10.05 33.90 25.83
C HIS A 82 10.44 32.96 24.66
N LEU A 83 9.74 31.86 24.38
CA LEU A 83 10.06 30.95 23.25
C LEU A 83 9.68 31.44 21.83
N PHE A 84 9.18 32.67 21.65
CA PHE A 84 8.70 33.10 20.33
C PHE A 84 9.82 33.43 19.33
N THR A 85 11.07 33.53 19.78
CA THR A 85 12.28 33.72 18.93
C THR A 85 13.27 32.57 19.02
N GLU A 86 13.03 31.60 19.90
CA GLU A 86 13.98 30.51 20.12
C GLU A 86 13.71 29.34 19.16
N PRO A 87 14.77 28.67 18.69
CA PRO A 87 14.58 27.48 17.88
C PRO A 87 13.98 26.37 18.74
N LEU A 88 13.13 25.56 18.14
CA LEU A 88 12.59 24.34 18.72
C LEU A 88 13.15 23.14 17.96
N GLU A 89 13.42 22.08 18.70
CA GLU A 89 13.80 20.79 18.16
C GLU A 89 12.56 19.90 18.06
N LEU A 90 12.28 19.37 16.87
CA LEU A 90 11.14 18.51 16.58
C LEU A 90 11.62 17.11 16.24
N ASP A 91 11.04 16.10 16.89
CA ASP A 91 11.26 14.70 16.56
C ASP A 91 9.94 13.99 16.21
N LEU A 92 10.03 13.02 15.30
CA LEU A 92 8.96 12.11 14.90
C LEU A 92 9.26 10.71 15.44
N CYS A 93 8.34 10.12 16.18
CA CYS A 93 8.39 8.74 16.63
C CYS A 93 7.37 7.90 15.87
N LEU A 94 7.84 6.89 15.16
CA LEU A 94 7.00 5.91 14.48
C LEU A 94 6.83 4.70 15.39
N ASP A 95 5.77 4.71 16.20
CA ASP A 95 5.46 3.63 17.15
C ASP A 95 4.96 2.37 16.41
N THR A 96 4.15 2.58 15.36
CA THR A 96 3.67 1.52 14.47
C THR A 96 3.93 1.90 13.03
N LEU A 97 4.66 1.06 12.30
CA LEU A 97 4.82 1.22 10.86
C LEU A 97 3.62 0.60 10.11
N PRO A 98 3.18 1.20 8.99
CA PRO A 98 2.15 0.60 8.14
C PRO A 98 2.60 -0.80 7.70
N GLY A 99 1.78 -1.83 7.89
CA GLY A 99 2.12 -3.23 7.53
C GLY A 99 2.24 -4.22 8.70
N LYS A 100 1.99 -3.79 9.95
CA LYS A 100 1.58 -4.62 11.11
C LYS A 100 2.31 -5.95 11.40
N THR A 101 3.58 -6.15 11.05
CA THR A 101 4.23 -7.42 11.42
C THR A 101 5.73 -7.39 11.79
N GLY A 102 6.35 -6.23 11.97
CA GLY A 102 7.73 -6.14 12.47
C GLY A 102 7.84 -6.14 13.99
N ILE A 103 8.65 -7.03 14.55
CA ILE A 103 9.10 -6.99 15.96
C ILE A 103 10.29 -6.02 16.03
N ARG A 104 10.22 -5.01 16.94
CA ARG A 104 11.32 -4.14 17.43
C ARG A 104 11.88 -3.17 16.35
N GLN A 105 11.84 -1.84 16.46
CA GLN A 105 11.96 -0.91 17.59
C GLN A 105 11.23 0.40 17.21
N PRO A 106 10.77 1.22 18.19
CA PRO A 106 10.33 2.59 17.91
C PRO A 106 11.42 3.32 17.14
N ARG A 107 11.08 3.83 15.96
CA ARG A 107 12.03 4.60 15.16
C ARG A 107 11.77 6.06 15.43
N ASN A 108 12.69 6.64 16.19
CA ASN A 108 12.70 8.05 16.46
C ASN A 108 13.52 8.70 15.35
N PHE A 109 13.05 9.82 14.86
CA PHE A 109 13.72 10.60 13.83
C PHE A 109 13.75 12.06 14.25
N HIS A 110 14.88 12.70 14.03
CA HIS A 110 14.97 14.15 14.09
C HIS A 110 14.36 14.74 12.82
N LEU A 111 13.33 15.58 12.98
CA LEU A 111 12.69 16.28 11.88
C LEU A 111 13.48 17.53 11.52
N CYS A 112 13.60 18.45 12.47
CA CYS A 112 14.34 19.69 12.28
C CYS A 112 14.60 20.40 13.61
N THR A 113 15.50 21.38 13.54
CA THR A 113 15.66 22.42 14.56
C THR A 113 15.36 23.76 13.90
N ALA A 114 14.26 24.41 14.28
CA ALA A 114 13.79 25.63 13.59
C ALA A 114 13.07 26.60 14.53
N VAL A 115 13.20 27.90 14.22
CA VAL A 115 12.35 28.93 14.84
C VAL A 115 11.01 28.91 14.12
N LEU A 116 9.94 28.58 14.83
CA LEU A 116 8.60 28.54 14.25
C LEU A 116 8.03 29.95 14.07
N HIS A 117 7.21 30.12 13.04
CA HIS A 117 6.48 31.37 12.85
C HIS A 117 5.27 31.44 13.78
N TRP A 118 5.36 32.30 14.78
CA TRP A 118 4.32 32.50 15.78
C TRP A 118 3.41 33.68 15.44
N LYS A 119 2.10 33.44 15.43
CA LYS A 119 1.07 34.48 15.36
C LYS A 119 0.48 34.73 16.74
N ARG A 120 0.47 36.00 17.19
CA ARG A 120 -0.17 36.37 18.46
C ARG A 120 -1.70 36.25 18.34
N SER A 121 -2.31 35.72 19.40
CA SER A 121 -3.75 35.55 19.59
C SER A 121 -4.16 36.03 20.98
N ILE A 122 -5.47 36.11 21.25
CA ILE A 122 -6.04 36.49 22.56
C ILE A 122 -5.57 35.49 23.64
N ASN A 123 -5.43 34.22 23.27
CA ASN A 123 -5.11 33.12 24.18
C ASN A 123 -3.62 32.71 24.15
N GLY A 124 -2.72 33.56 23.62
CA GLY A 124 -1.28 33.30 23.54
C GLY A 124 -0.72 33.36 22.12
N TYR A 125 0.12 32.40 21.74
CA TYR A 125 0.75 32.31 20.41
C TYR A 125 0.34 31.04 19.69
N ILE A 126 0.06 31.16 18.39
CA ILE A 126 -0.32 30.06 17.52
C ILE A 126 0.74 29.90 16.43
N GLY A 127 1.30 28.70 16.30
CA GLY A 127 2.20 28.31 15.24
C GLY A 127 1.58 27.21 14.39
N ALA A 128 1.98 27.14 13.12
CA ALA A 128 1.59 26.08 12.21
C ALA A 128 2.85 25.40 11.64
N TYR A 129 2.83 24.07 11.58
CA TYR A 129 3.92 23.28 11.01
C TYR A 129 3.37 22.14 10.16
N ALA A 130 3.90 21.99 8.95
CA ALA A 130 3.55 20.87 8.08
C ALA A 130 4.82 20.24 7.53
N TYR A 131 4.87 18.92 7.51
CA TYR A 131 5.99 18.16 6.97
C TYR A 131 5.52 16.98 6.15
N VAL A 132 6.17 16.78 5.01
CA VAL A 132 5.94 15.61 4.16
C VAL A 132 7.25 14.86 4.04
N VAL A 133 7.30 13.63 4.57
CA VAL A 133 8.47 12.77 4.46
C VAL A 133 8.76 12.48 2.98
N PRO A 134 9.97 12.78 2.49
CA PRO A 134 10.34 12.50 1.11
C PRO A 134 10.24 11.02 0.76
N SER A 135 9.87 10.71 -0.47
CA SER A 135 9.59 9.34 -0.93
C SER A 135 10.79 8.39 -0.82
N ALA A 136 12.00 8.89 -1.08
CA ALA A 136 13.23 8.11 -0.93
C ALA A 136 13.47 7.67 0.53
N ILE A 137 13.25 8.59 1.48
CA ILE A 137 13.38 8.32 2.91
C ILE A 137 12.29 7.35 3.35
N TRP A 138 11.04 7.61 2.94
CA TRP A 138 9.91 6.77 3.29
C TRP A 138 10.04 5.33 2.78
N ASN A 139 10.52 5.17 1.55
CA ASN A 139 10.86 3.87 0.97
C ASN A 139 11.90 3.11 1.81
N SER A 140 12.94 3.80 2.31
CA SER A 140 13.92 3.16 3.20
C SER A 140 13.30 2.73 4.53
N ILE A 141 12.49 3.60 5.14
CA ILE A 141 11.79 3.31 6.41
C ILE A 141 10.91 2.06 6.27
N GLN A 142 10.10 1.99 5.21
CA GLN A 142 9.24 0.84 4.91
C GLN A 142 10.06 -0.44 4.66
N GLY A 143 11.16 -0.37 3.90
CA GLY A 143 12.00 -1.51 3.59
C GLY A 143 12.67 -2.12 4.81
N GLU A 144 13.24 -1.28 5.67
CA GLU A 144 13.77 -1.69 6.97
C GLU A 144 12.66 -2.27 7.87
N ALA A 145 11.42 -1.81 7.74
CA ALA A 145 10.27 -2.37 8.48
C ALA A 145 9.87 -3.76 7.98
N GLY A 146 10.37 -4.17 6.81
CA GLY A 146 9.87 -5.33 6.09
C GLY A 146 8.43 -5.15 5.65
N ALA A 147 8.06 -3.93 5.28
CA ALA A 147 6.74 -3.57 4.78
C ALA A 147 6.84 -3.07 3.33
N TRP A 148 5.77 -3.32 2.58
CA TRP A 148 5.62 -2.88 1.21
C TRP A 148 4.24 -2.23 1.03
N VAL A 149 4.22 -1.19 0.21
CA VAL A 149 3.04 -0.52 -0.27
C VAL A 149 3.08 -0.43 -1.79
N ILE A 150 1.98 -0.87 -2.41
CA ILE A 150 1.71 -0.66 -3.83
C ILE A 150 0.56 0.33 -3.93
N THR A 151 0.82 1.48 -4.53
CA THR A 151 -0.19 2.44 -4.94
C THR A 151 -0.42 2.33 -6.45
N GLY A 152 -1.49 2.96 -6.93
CA GLY A 152 -1.68 3.16 -8.36
C GLY A 152 -3.12 3.49 -8.68
N THR A 153 -3.42 3.53 -9.98
CA THR A 153 -4.77 3.70 -10.50
C THR A 153 -5.19 2.49 -11.30
N VAL A 154 -6.50 2.19 -11.28
CA VAL A 154 -7.13 1.26 -12.22
C VAL A 154 -7.98 2.08 -13.18
N ARG A 155 -7.72 1.95 -14.48
CA ARG A 155 -8.50 2.65 -15.52
C ARG A 155 -9.06 1.69 -16.55
N GLN A 156 -10.27 1.97 -17.03
CA GLN A 156 -10.84 1.30 -18.19
C GLN A 156 -10.31 1.93 -19.48
N ARG A 157 -9.77 1.13 -20.41
CA ARG A 157 -9.04 1.61 -21.62
C ARG A 157 -9.81 2.60 -22.53
N ARG A 158 -11.14 2.72 -22.42
CA ARG A 158 -11.98 3.49 -23.36
C ARG A 158 -13.04 4.37 -22.72
N GLU A 159 -13.13 4.44 -21.40
CA GLU A 159 -14.08 5.31 -20.72
C GLU A 159 -13.36 6.56 -20.21
N THR A 160 -13.78 7.70 -20.73
CA THR A 160 -13.36 9.02 -20.27
C THR A 160 -14.46 9.54 -19.33
N GLY A 161 -14.62 8.87 -18.19
CA GLY A 161 -15.63 9.22 -17.19
C GLY A 161 -15.02 9.08 -15.79
N ASN A 162 -15.33 10.04 -14.92
CA ASN A 162 -14.81 10.09 -13.54
C ASN A 162 -15.60 9.20 -12.57
N ASP A 163 -16.63 8.49 -13.04
CA ASP A 163 -17.50 7.69 -12.18
C ASP A 163 -17.20 6.20 -12.40
N GLN A 164 -16.13 5.73 -11.75
CA GLN A 164 -15.74 4.33 -11.78
C GLN A 164 -16.20 3.66 -10.49
N PRO A 165 -16.96 2.54 -10.56
CA PRO A 165 -17.37 1.83 -9.35
C PRO A 165 -16.14 1.33 -8.59
N PRO A 166 -16.23 1.16 -7.25
CA PRO A 166 -15.12 0.63 -6.46
C PRO A 166 -14.75 -0.77 -6.96
N LEU A 167 -13.53 -0.90 -7.47
CA LEU A 167 -12.97 -2.15 -7.96
C LEU A 167 -12.14 -2.80 -6.86
N ARG A 168 -12.27 -4.13 -6.73
CA ARG A 168 -11.41 -4.93 -5.85
C ARG A 168 -10.14 -5.32 -6.62
N VAL A 169 -8.99 -4.90 -6.10
CA VAL A 169 -7.66 -5.18 -6.65
C VAL A 169 -7.00 -6.23 -5.77
N GLU A 170 -6.58 -7.34 -6.37
CA GLU A 170 -5.81 -8.39 -5.70
C GLU A 170 -4.43 -8.51 -6.32
N ALA A 171 -3.40 -8.57 -5.49
CA ALA A 171 -2.02 -8.81 -5.92
C ALA A 171 -1.59 -10.23 -5.50
N PHE A 172 -0.82 -10.86 -6.37
CA PHE A 172 -0.32 -12.23 -6.20
C PHE A 172 1.20 -12.25 -6.37
N ASN A 173 1.86 -13.07 -5.56
CA ASN A 173 3.29 -13.32 -5.69
C ASN A 173 3.53 -14.31 -6.84
N ALA A 174 4.25 -13.89 -7.88
CA ALA A 174 4.46 -14.68 -9.09
C ALA A 174 5.27 -15.97 -8.87
N LEU A 175 6.09 -16.04 -7.81
CA LEU A 175 6.84 -17.25 -7.47
C LEU A 175 5.96 -18.32 -6.82
N SER A 176 5.00 -17.91 -5.98
CA SER A 176 4.19 -18.85 -5.19
C SER A 176 2.75 -19.00 -5.68
N GLY A 177 2.27 -18.11 -6.55
CA GLY A 177 0.87 -18.01 -6.95
C GLY A 177 -0.09 -17.59 -5.84
N LYS A 178 0.41 -17.27 -4.63
CA LYS A 178 -0.41 -16.91 -3.48
C LYS A 178 -0.76 -15.42 -3.47
N LYS A 179 -1.95 -15.11 -2.98
CA LYS A 179 -2.42 -13.74 -2.79
C LYS A 179 -1.64 -13.08 -1.66
N ILE A 180 -1.05 -11.93 -1.95
CA ILE A 180 -0.27 -11.13 -0.98
C ILE A 180 -1.09 -9.99 -0.37
N GLY A 181 -2.16 -9.55 -1.04
CA GLY A 181 -3.04 -8.53 -0.50
C GLY A 181 -4.25 -8.22 -1.36
N THR A 182 -5.14 -7.43 -0.79
CA THR A 182 -6.37 -6.96 -1.43
C THR A 182 -6.58 -5.49 -1.09
N ALA A 183 -7.01 -4.69 -2.07
CA ALA A 183 -7.36 -3.29 -1.92
C ALA A 183 -8.64 -2.98 -2.69
N PHE A 184 -9.24 -1.82 -2.42
CA PHE A 184 -10.35 -1.29 -3.18
C PHE A 184 -9.97 0.05 -3.78
N THR A 185 -10.46 0.33 -4.98
CA THR A 185 -10.28 1.65 -5.58
C THR A 185 -11.26 2.66 -4.97
N ASN A 186 -10.83 3.91 -4.82
CA ASN A 186 -11.73 5.02 -4.55
C ASN A 186 -12.43 5.51 -5.83
N GLU A 187 -13.22 6.58 -5.70
CA GLU A 187 -13.95 7.24 -6.81
C GLU A 187 -13.04 7.70 -7.97
N TYR A 188 -11.76 7.95 -7.71
CA TYR A 188 -10.76 8.32 -8.71
C TYR A 188 -10.02 7.10 -9.30
N GLY A 189 -10.45 5.89 -8.99
CA GLY A 189 -9.80 4.65 -9.41
C GLY A 189 -8.46 4.38 -8.69
N ARG A 190 -8.10 5.14 -7.64
CA ARG A 190 -6.84 4.96 -6.90
C ARG A 190 -6.98 3.85 -5.87
N TYR A 191 -5.97 3.00 -5.75
CA TYR A 191 -5.90 1.96 -4.73
C TYR A 191 -4.59 2.03 -3.94
N THR A 192 -4.59 1.45 -2.74
CA THR A 192 -3.37 1.26 -1.95
C THR A 192 -3.41 -0.11 -1.29
N LEU A 193 -2.44 -0.94 -1.62
CA LEU A 193 -2.30 -2.30 -1.12
C LEU A 193 -1.06 -2.35 -0.23
N ARG A 194 -1.24 -2.81 1.01
CA ARG A 194 -0.14 -2.96 1.99
C ARG A 194 0.04 -4.43 2.32
N PHE A 195 1.29 -4.85 2.40
CA PHE A 195 1.67 -6.20 2.80
C PHE A 195 3.04 -6.16 3.44
N SER A 196 3.38 -7.26 4.11
CA SER A 196 4.61 -7.38 4.88
C SER A 196 5.40 -8.59 4.45
N ARG A 197 6.63 -8.67 4.95
CA ARG A 197 7.49 -9.83 4.76
C ARG A 197 6.81 -11.14 5.19
N LYS A 198 5.95 -11.12 6.22
CA LYS A 198 5.21 -12.32 6.65
C LYS A 198 4.19 -12.80 5.61
N ASP A 199 3.55 -11.86 4.93
CA ASP A 199 2.55 -12.14 3.89
C ASP A 199 3.21 -12.73 2.62
N LEU A 200 4.46 -12.34 2.34
CA LEU A 200 5.20 -12.87 1.20
C LEU A 200 5.55 -14.36 1.34
N TYR A 201 5.86 -14.78 2.55
CA TYR A 201 6.46 -16.08 2.80
C TYR A 201 5.46 -17.10 3.33
N HIS A 202 4.35 -16.69 3.94
CA HIS A 202 3.38 -17.61 4.56
C HIS A 202 4.06 -18.72 5.41
N GLY A 203 5.17 -18.38 6.10
CA GLY A 203 5.95 -19.33 6.90
C GLY A 203 6.91 -20.24 6.13
N SER A 204 7.07 -20.09 4.81
CA SER A 204 8.00 -20.84 3.98
C SER A 204 9.25 -20.03 3.63
N LEU A 205 10.42 -20.66 3.66
CA LEU A 205 11.67 -20.04 3.19
C LEU A 205 11.63 -19.90 1.67
N GLN A 206 11.62 -18.67 1.15
CA GLN A 206 11.81 -18.46 -0.29
C GLN A 206 13.31 -18.44 -0.63
N PRO A 207 13.72 -19.09 -1.73
CA PRO A 207 15.08 -18.95 -2.23
C PRO A 207 15.32 -17.49 -2.61
N VAL A 208 16.33 -16.89 -1.98
CA VAL A 208 16.81 -15.56 -2.36
C VAL A 208 17.47 -15.69 -3.73
N ARG A 209 16.80 -15.18 -4.77
CA ARG A 209 17.43 -15.09 -6.10
C ARG A 209 18.58 -14.08 -6.02
N GLN A 210 19.75 -14.46 -6.51
CA GLN A 210 20.89 -13.55 -6.60
C GLN A 210 20.55 -12.36 -7.50
N GLY A 211 21.03 -11.17 -7.14
CA GLY A 211 20.83 -9.93 -7.91
C GLY A 211 19.57 -9.11 -7.58
N ARG A 212 18.73 -9.55 -6.63
CA ARG A 212 17.61 -8.75 -6.12
C ARG A 212 18.12 -7.61 -5.23
N ARG A 213 17.68 -6.39 -5.51
CA ARG A 213 18.07 -5.18 -4.76
C ARG A 213 17.07 -4.87 -3.65
N ASN A 214 15.79 -5.02 -3.94
CA ASN A 214 14.71 -4.58 -3.05
C ASN A 214 14.22 -5.71 -2.14
N MET A 215 14.55 -6.96 -2.48
CA MET A 215 14.08 -8.16 -1.77
C MET A 215 12.55 -8.24 -1.72
N GLY A 216 11.87 -7.57 -2.65
CA GLY A 216 10.42 -7.55 -2.78
C GLY A 216 9.92 -8.69 -3.68
N PRO A 217 8.61 -8.93 -3.76
CA PRO A 217 8.04 -9.93 -4.66
C PRO A 217 8.10 -9.50 -6.12
N ASP A 218 7.97 -10.49 -7.01
CA ASP A 218 7.46 -10.25 -8.37
C ASP A 218 5.94 -10.39 -8.31
N VAL A 219 5.18 -9.46 -8.91
CA VAL A 219 3.71 -9.41 -8.74
C VAL A 219 2.91 -9.41 -10.03
N TYR A 220 1.72 -10.01 -9.96
CA TYR A 220 0.66 -9.85 -10.96
C TYR A 220 -0.68 -9.62 -10.26
N PHE A 221 -1.67 -9.11 -11.00
CA PHE A 221 -2.92 -8.63 -10.42
C PHE A 221 -4.15 -9.29 -11.03
N ARG A 222 -5.20 -9.36 -10.19
CA ARG A 222 -6.56 -9.64 -10.62
C ARG A 222 -7.46 -8.52 -10.15
N ILE A 223 -8.38 -8.10 -11.01
CA ILE A 223 -9.31 -7.02 -10.70
C ILE A 223 -10.72 -7.53 -10.84
N TYR A 224 -11.56 -7.18 -9.87
CA TYR A 224 -12.95 -7.57 -9.80
C TYR A 224 -13.84 -6.35 -9.71
N ASN A 225 -14.96 -6.38 -10.42
CA ASN A 225 -16.08 -5.45 -10.28
C ASN A 225 -17.28 -6.25 -9.77
N ASN A 226 -17.76 -5.98 -8.55
CA ASN A 226 -18.83 -6.76 -7.90
C ASN A 226 -18.59 -8.28 -8.01
N ASP A 227 -17.38 -8.71 -7.62
CA ASP A 227 -16.87 -10.10 -7.71
C ASP A 227 -16.79 -10.73 -9.11
N LYS A 228 -17.16 -9.99 -10.16
CA LYS A 228 -16.89 -10.38 -11.54
C LYS A 228 -15.46 -10.01 -11.92
N LEU A 229 -14.67 -11.00 -12.31
CA LEU A 229 -13.30 -10.81 -12.80
C LEU A 229 -13.31 -9.97 -14.09
N VAL A 230 -12.62 -8.83 -14.08
CA VAL A 230 -12.50 -7.90 -15.22
C VAL A 230 -11.07 -7.79 -15.76
N LEU A 231 -10.07 -8.13 -14.93
CA LEU A 231 -8.68 -8.32 -15.35
C LEU A 231 -8.13 -9.57 -14.68
N SER A 232 -7.49 -10.42 -15.48
CA SER A 232 -6.81 -11.62 -15.00
C SER A 232 -5.40 -11.67 -15.58
N GLU A 233 -4.44 -11.10 -14.88
CA GLU A 233 -3.04 -11.31 -15.19
C GLU A 233 -2.57 -12.67 -14.65
N ASN A 234 -1.42 -13.12 -15.13
CA ASN A 234 -0.73 -14.32 -14.72
C ASN A 234 0.76 -14.03 -14.48
N GLU A 235 1.53 -15.06 -14.15
CA GLU A 235 2.95 -14.97 -13.78
C GLU A 235 3.81 -14.34 -14.87
N SER A 236 3.45 -14.47 -16.16
CA SER A 236 4.24 -13.85 -17.24
C SER A 236 4.16 -12.32 -17.23
N HIS A 237 3.08 -11.74 -16.68
CA HIS A 237 2.97 -10.28 -16.52
C HIS A 237 3.95 -9.76 -15.47
N ALA A 238 4.32 -10.59 -14.49
CA ALA A 238 5.30 -10.24 -13.48
C ALA A 238 6.73 -10.14 -14.04
N ALA A 239 6.95 -10.39 -15.33
CA ALA A 239 8.24 -10.22 -15.98
C ALA A 239 8.58 -8.75 -16.31
N SER A 240 7.61 -7.82 -16.21
CA SER A 240 7.89 -6.42 -16.51
C SER A 240 8.68 -5.74 -15.37
N PRO A 241 9.58 -4.79 -15.67
CA PRO A 241 10.41 -4.11 -14.66
C PRO A 241 9.60 -3.48 -13.51
N GLU A 242 8.42 -2.91 -13.79
CA GLU A 242 7.55 -2.28 -12.78
C GLU A 242 6.91 -3.27 -11.79
N ARG A 243 7.08 -4.57 -12.03
CA ARG A 243 6.43 -5.66 -11.29
C ARG A 243 7.42 -6.66 -10.72
N GLN A 244 8.69 -6.56 -11.10
CA GLN A 244 9.77 -7.39 -10.59
C GLN A 244 10.43 -6.73 -9.40
N ASP A 245 10.82 -7.54 -8.43
CA ASP A 245 11.60 -7.12 -7.26
C ASP A 245 11.12 -5.79 -6.68
N LEU A 246 9.83 -5.73 -6.33
CA LEU A 246 9.20 -4.46 -5.98
C LEU A 246 9.93 -3.73 -4.85
N PRO A 247 10.24 -2.44 -5.00
CA PRO A 247 10.69 -1.61 -3.89
C PRO A 247 9.60 -1.52 -2.80
N PRO A 248 10.00 -1.24 -1.54
CA PRO A 248 9.06 -1.03 -0.44
C PRO A 248 7.91 -0.06 -0.76
N CYS A 249 8.20 1.01 -1.50
CA CYS A 249 7.19 1.91 -2.06
C CYS A 249 7.18 1.77 -3.57
N SER A 250 6.05 1.35 -4.16
CA SER A 250 5.91 1.17 -5.61
C SER A 250 4.57 1.71 -6.11
N CYS A 251 4.55 2.20 -7.36
CA CYS A 251 3.35 2.65 -8.04
C CYS A 251 3.12 1.81 -9.30
N VAL A 252 1.99 1.10 -9.35
CA VAL A 252 1.62 0.21 -10.47
C VAL A 252 0.26 0.62 -11.00
N ASN A 253 0.24 1.19 -12.20
CA ASN A 253 -1.00 1.57 -12.86
C ASN A 253 -1.54 0.41 -13.70
N LEU A 254 -2.82 0.11 -13.51
CA LEU A 254 -3.49 -1.01 -14.16
C LEU A 254 -4.52 -0.48 -15.16
N VAL A 255 -4.53 -1.09 -16.35
CA VAL A 255 -5.52 -0.78 -17.38
C VAL A 255 -6.21 -2.06 -17.80
N TYR A 256 -7.53 -2.10 -17.66
CA TYR A 256 -8.33 -3.25 -18.12
C TYR A 256 -9.20 -2.86 -19.31
N ARG A 257 -9.55 -3.88 -20.10
CA ARG A 257 -10.59 -3.77 -21.11
C ARG A 257 -11.83 -4.42 -20.52
N SER A 258 -12.96 -3.72 -20.52
CA SER A 258 -14.25 -4.37 -20.33
C SER A 258 -14.37 -5.44 -21.43
N SER A 259 -14.11 -6.69 -21.06
CA SER A 259 -14.50 -7.79 -21.90
C SER A 259 -16.01 -7.86 -21.81
N MET A 260 -16.70 -7.36 -22.84
CA MET A 260 -17.98 -7.94 -23.24
C MET A 260 -17.71 -9.40 -23.58
N VAL A 261 -17.55 -10.24 -22.57
CA VAL A 261 -17.70 -11.68 -22.75
C VAL A 261 -19.19 -11.83 -23.01
N LYS A 262 -19.57 -11.77 -24.29
CA LYS A 262 -20.76 -12.48 -24.75
C LYS A 262 -20.52 -13.90 -24.31
N TRP A 263 -21.16 -14.30 -23.22
CA TRP A 263 -21.26 -15.71 -22.88
C TRP A 263 -21.78 -16.39 -24.13
N ALA A 264 -20.94 -17.21 -24.76
CA ALA A 264 -21.38 -18.15 -25.77
C ALA A 264 -22.18 -19.26 -25.08
N SER A 265 -23.30 -18.91 -24.45
CA SER A 265 -24.31 -19.87 -24.01
C SER A 265 -25.10 -20.43 -25.20
N GLY A 266 -24.83 -20.00 -26.43
CA GLY A 266 -25.51 -20.46 -27.64
C GLY A 266 -24.87 -21.63 -28.39
N HIS A 267 -23.72 -22.17 -27.96
CA HIS A 267 -23.03 -23.26 -28.71
C HIS A 267 -22.98 -24.62 -28.01
N ILE A 268 -23.62 -24.78 -26.85
CA ILE A 268 -23.77 -26.10 -26.22
C ILE A 268 -25.18 -26.69 -26.43
N GLN A 269 -26.20 -25.88 -26.74
CA GLN A 269 -27.54 -26.39 -27.05
C GLN A 269 -27.70 -26.95 -28.48
N GLY A 270 -26.85 -26.53 -29.43
CA GLY A 270 -26.89 -27.06 -30.82
C GLY A 270 -26.35 -28.49 -30.93
N TRP A 271 -25.28 -28.81 -30.20
CA TRP A 271 -24.61 -30.11 -30.33
C TRP A 271 -25.35 -31.27 -29.66
N ILE A 272 -26.15 -30.99 -28.62
CA ILE A 272 -26.92 -32.02 -27.91
C ILE A 272 -28.21 -32.40 -28.67
N ASN A 273 -28.71 -31.54 -29.57
CA ASN A 273 -29.86 -31.88 -30.42
C ASN A 273 -29.46 -32.69 -31.67
N ASP A 274 -28.25 -32.52 -32.19
CA ASP A 274 -27.76 -33.33 -33.33
C ASP A 274 -27.35 -34.78 -32.94
N MET A 275 -27.03 -35.04 -31.66
CA MET A 275 -26.82 -36.42 -31.18
C MET A 275 -28.11 -37.21 -30.96
N LYS A 276 -29.30 -36.60 -31.04
CA LYS A 276 -30.58 -37.32 -30.91
C LYS A 276 -31.18 -37.80 -32.24
N VAL A 277 -30.60 -37.43 -33.38
CA VAL A 277 -31.14 -37.82 -34.71
C VAL A 277 -30.30 -38.91 -35.40
N LEU A 278 -29.09 -39.22 -34.91
CA LEU A 278 -28.20 -40.25 -35.49
C LEU A 278 -28.09 -41.56 -34.70
N SER A 279 -29.02 -41.83 -33.78
CA SER A 279 -29.27 -43.19 -33.27
C SER A 279 -30.33 -43.88 -34.13
N GLY A 280 -29.99 -44.10 -35.40
CA GLY A 280 -30.77 -44.93 -36.32
C GLY A 280 -30.93 -46.35 -35.77
N LYS A 281 -32.19 -46.75 -35.59
CA LYS A 281 -32.58 -48.14 -35.33
C LYS A 281 -32.01 -49.04 -36.41
N SER A 282 -31.04 -49.87 -36.03
CA SER A 282 -30.62 -51.04 -36.81
C SER A 282 -30.69 -52.27 -35.91
N ARG A 283 -31.37 -53.30 -36.45
CA ARG A 283 -31.26 -54.73 -36.11
C ARG A 283 -31.87 -55.25 -34.80
N LYS A 284 -33.00 -55.96 -34.94
CA LYS A 284 -33.08 -57.45 -35.07
C LYS A 284 -34.41 -57.93 -34.45
N LYS A 285 -35.27 -58.55 -35.27
CA LYS A 285 -36.27 -59.52 -34.79
C LYS A 285 -36.08 -60.78 -35.62
N ARG A 286 -35.51 -61.80 -35.01
CA ARG A 286 -35.47 -63.17 -35.52
C ARG A 286 -36.10 -64.05 -34.46
N GLU A 287 -37.02 -64.89 -34.93
CA GLU A 287 -37.40 -66.22 -34.47
C GLU A 287 -38.90 -66.37 -34.31
N GLN A 288 -39.48 -67.12 -35.26
CA GLN A 288 -40.35 -68.22 -34.91
C GLN A 288 -40.10 -69.35 -35.92
N LEU A 289 -39.76 -70.50 -35.36
CA LEU A 289 -39.68 -71.79 -36.01
C LEU A 289 -41.04 -72.18 -36.58
N HIS A 290 -41.06 -72.82 -37.75
CA HIS A 290 -41.80 -74.06 -37.92
C HIS A 290 -41.21 -74.90 -39.07
N LEU A 291 -41.08 -76.18 -38.78
CA LEU A 291 -40.60 -77.26 -39.62
C LEU A 291 -41.48 -77.49 -40.85
N SER A 292 -40.86 -77.86 -41.97
CA SER A 292 -41.12 -79.12 -42.69
C SER A 292 -40.24 -79.24 -43.94
N ASN A 293 -39.47 -80.33 -44.04
CA ASN A 293 -39.38 -81.32 -45.15
C ASN A 293 -39.43 -80.81 -46.61
N ALA A 294 -38.69 -81.32 -47.60
CA ALA A 294 -37.78 -82.47 -47.73
C ALA A 294 -37.02 -82.34 -49.07
N LEU A 295 -35.83 -82.96 -49.11
CA LEU A 295 -35.21 -83.77 -50.17
C LEU A 295 -35.35 -83.46 -51.67
N PHE A 296 -34.17 -83.55 -52.32
CA PHE A 296 -33.84 -83.67 -53.76
C PHE A 296 -33.92 -82.43 -54.64
#